data_AF-A0A7D5GLN9-F1
#
_entry.id   AF-A0A7D5GLN9-F1
#
_cell.length_a   1.000
_cell.length_b   1.000
_cell.length_c   1.000
_cell.angle_alpha   90.00
_cell.angle_beta   90.00
_cell.angle_gamma   90.00
#
_symmetry.space_group_name_H-M   'P 1'
#
loop_
_entity.id
_entity.type
_entity.pdbx_description
1 polymer ?
#
loop_
_entity_poly.entity_id
_entity_poly.type
_entity_poly.pdbx_seq_one_letter_code
_entity_poly.pdbx_strand_id
1 'polypeptide(L)'
;MSAIETTGLPIVTLVTGLATLISPSTLFERLGLIVVAGYLTCVAVTITPAIGMAFPRFSGNSVEQRRDVIPPRMSAVLLQGVLTIGPGAALAGLVVAPESTHAVLVGSFVLLPALLLRSLATVTGGAFATLAEWSMALAERLAAVDLIHLQLLGCSALLLGGALIPTVSYRHAIARFDRHTVD
;
A
#
# COMPACT_ATOMS: atom_id res chain seq x y z
N MET A 1 -7.06 -5.95 -38.77
CA MET A 1 -6.26 -6.04 -37.53
C MET A 1 -6.34 -4.69 -36.85
N SER A 2 -7.24 -4.55 -35.88
CA SER A 2 -7.58 -3.29 -35.22
C SER A 2 -6.57 -2.94 -34.13
N ALA A 3 -6.05 -1.71 -34.18
CA ALA A 3 -5.01 -1.13 -33.35
C ALA A 3 -5.40 -0.93 -31.86
N ILE A 4 -5.74 -2.01 -31.15
CA ILE A 4 -6.11 -1.98 -29.72
C ILE A 4 -5.03 -2.66 -28.84
N GLU A 5 -3.98 -3.24 -29.42
CA GLU A 5 -3.01 -4.07 -28.67
C GLU A 5 -1.85 -3.31 -27.98
N THR A 6 -1.73 -1.98 -28.12
CA THR A 6 -0.59 -1.24 -27.53
C THR A 6 -0.94 -0.16 -26.51
N THR A 7 -2.21 0.15 -26.29
CA THR A 7 -2.59 1.08 -25.22
C THR A 7 -2.71 0.33 -23.90
N GLY A 8 -1.55 0.00 -23.32
CA GLY A 8 -1.40 -0.28 -21.88
C GLY A 8 -1.64 0.99 -21.04
N LEU A 9 -2.65 1.78 -21.43
CA LEU A 9 -2.98 3.02 -20.79
C LEU A 9 -3.60 2.66 -19.44
N PRO A 10 -3.08 3.19 -18.33
CA PRO A 10 -3.60 2.83 -17.02
C PRO A 10 -5.05 3.28 -16.95
N ILE A 11 -6.00 2.35 -17.13
CA ILE A 11 -7.43 2.64 -17.12
C ILE A 11 -7.79 3.40 -15.84
N VAL A 12 -7.14 3.07 -14.73
CA VAL A 12 -7.25 3.79 -13.45
C VAL A 12 -6.90 5.27 -13.62
N THR A 13 -5.80 5.65 -14.26
CA THR A 13 -5.48 7.08 -14.49
C THR A 13 -6.48 7.80 -15.37
N LEU A 14 -7.01 7.13 -16.40
CA LEU A 14 -8.05 7.71 -17.24
C LEU A 14 -9.34 7.92 -16.48
N VAL A 15 -9.78 6.90 -15.74
CA VAL A 15 -10.99 6.96 -14.92
C VAL A 15 -10.82 8.01 -13.82
N THR A 16 -9.67 8.09 -13.17
CA THR A 16 -9.36 9.17 -12.21
C THR A 16 -9.40 10.53 -12.89
N GLY A 17 -8.78 10.69 -14.05
CA GLY A 17 -8.83 11.95 -14.82
C GLY A 17 -10.26 12.36 -15.18
N LEU A 18 -11.07 11.43 -15.69
CA LEU A 18 -12.48 11.66 -16.00
C LEU A 18 -13.29 12.01 -14.74
N ALA A 19 -13.07 11.30 -13.63
CA ALA A 19 -13.74 11.57 -12.36
C ALA A 19 -13.42 12.99 -11.84
N THR A 20 -12.20 13.50 -12.08
CA THR A 20 -11.83 14.87 -11.67
C THR A 20 -12.58 15.96 -12.44
N LEU A 21 -13.20 15.67 -13.60
CA LEU A 21 -13.97 16.66 -14.36
C LEU A 21 -15.27 17.05 -13.64
N ILE A 22 -15.83 16.14 -12.85
CA ILE A 22 -17.09 16.32 -12.13
C ILE A 22 -16.83 16.67 -10.65
N SER A 23 -15.60 16.53 -10.17
CA SER A 23 -15.22 16.83 -8.78
C SER A 23 -15.15 18.34 -8.51
N PRO A 24 -15.58 18.83 -7.32
CA PRO A 24 -15.40 20.21 -6.88
C PRO A 24 -13.96 20.55 -6.46
N SER A 25 -13.01 19.62 -6.59
CA SER A 25 -11.59 19.78 -6.21
C SER A 25 -10.85 20.90 -6.96
N THR A 26 -9.81 21.45 -6.33
CA THR A 26 -8.91 22.43 -6.95
C THR A 26 -8.07 21.81 -8.06
N LEU A 27 -7.52 22.63 -8.99
CA LEU A 27 -6.69 22.13 -10.09
C LEU A 27 -5.49 21.31 -9.59
N PHE A 28 -4.84 21.78 -8.52
CA PHE A 28 -3.68 21.12 -7.92
C PHE A 28 -4.03 19.75 -7.33
N GLU A 29 -5.17 19.62 -6.64
CA GLU A 29 -5.66 18.33 -6.15
C GLU A 29 -5.94 17.36 -7.29
N ARG A 30 -6.58 17.82 -8.37
CA ARG A 30 -6.89 16.97 -9.53
C ARG A 30 -5.62 16.44 -10.19
N LEU A 31 -4.65 17.31 -10.44
CA LEU A 31 -3.35 16.92 -10.99
C LEU A 31 -2.61 15.96 -10.05
N GLY A 32 -2.60 16.26 -8.75
CA GLY A 32 -2.02 15.40 -7.73
C GLY A 32 -2.63 13.99 -7.75
N LEU A 33 -3.95 13.87 -7.80
CA LEU A 33 -4.65 12.59 -7.86
C LEU A 33 -4.34 11.79 -9.14
N ILE A 34 -4.24 12.46 -10.29
CA ILE A 34 -3.87 11.80 -11.55
C ILE A 34 -2.43 11.25 -11.47
N VAL A 35 -1.50 12.04 -10.93
CA VAL A 35 -0.10 11.62 -10.73
C VAL A 35 -0.02 10.44 -9.75
N VAL A 36 -0.74 10.51 -8.63
CA VAL A 36 -0.83 9.43 -7.63
C VAL A 36 -1.40 8.16 -8.25
N ALA A 37 -2.46 8.26 -9.06
CA ALA A 37 -3.04 7.11 -9.75
C ALA A 37 -2.05 6.45 -10.72
N GLY A 38 -1.28 7.25 -11.46
CA GLY A 38 -0.25 6.75 -12.37
C GLY A 38 0.86 6.03 -11.62
N TYR A 39 1.38 6.68 -10.57
CA TYR A 39 2.38 6.12 -9.68
C TYR A 39 1.92 4.78 -9.07
N LEU A 40 0.73 4.72 -8.49
CA LEU A 40 0.19 3.49 -7.89
C LEU A 40 0.01 2.37 -8.91
N THR A 41 -0.32 2.70 -10.17
CA THR A 41 -0.39 1.70 -11.23
C THR A 41 0.99 1.10 -11.50
N CYS A 42 2.04 1.92 -11.57
CA CYS A 42 3.41 1.44 -11.72
C CYS A 42 3.84 0.56 -10.53
N VAL A 43 3.53 0.98 -9.30
CA VAL A 43 3.82 0.18 -8.08
C VAL A 43 3.08 -1.16 -8.12
N ALA A 44 1.79 -1.15 -8.44
CA ALA A 44 0.97 -2.36 -8.48
C ALA A 44 1.49 -3.36 -9.52
N VAL A 45 1.82 -2.89 -10.74
CA VAL A 45 2.35 -3.73 -11.82
C VAL A 45 3.72 -4.32 -11.46
N THR A 46 4.60 -3.52 -10.86
CA THR A 46 5.96 -3.98 -10.51
C THR A 46 6.00 -4.95 -9.33
N ILE A 47 5.09 -4.84 -8.37
CA ILE A 47 5.05 -5.73 -7.20
C ILE A 47 4.35 -7.07 -7.51
N THR A 48 3.49 -7.11 -8.54
CA THR A 48 2.69 -8.29 -8.91
C THR A 48 3.55 -9.55 -9.16
N PRO A 49 4.65 -9.51 -9.93
CA PRO A 49 5.53 -10.66 -10.11
C PRO A 49 6.11 -11.18 -8.79
N ALA A 50 6.56 -10.27 -7.91
CA ALA A 50 7.16 -10.64 -6.62
C ALA A 50 6.16 -11.40 -5.74
N ILE A 51 4.91 -10.95 -5.67
CA ILE A 51 3.86 -11.66 -4.95
C ILE A 51 3.55 -13.01 -5.61
N GLY A 52 3.49 -13.07 -6.94
CA GLY A 52 3.29 -14.31 -7.68
C GLY A 52 4.37 -15.36 -7.40
N MET A 53 5.62 -14.93 -7.21
CA MET A 53 6.74 -15.79 -6.84
C MET A 53 6.73 -16.22 -5.37
N ALA A 54 6.27 -15.36 -4.46
CA ALA A 54 6.15 -15.69 -3.04
C ALA A 54 5.02 -16.70 -2.79
N PHE A 55 4.00 -16.72 -3.65
CA PHE A 55 2.85 -17.62 -3.57
C PHE A 55 2.71 -18.49 -4.84
N PRO A 56 3.66 -19.40 -5.10
CA PRO A 56 3.65 -20.21 -6.31
C PRO A 56 2.41 -21.12 -6.36
N ARG A 57 1.85 -21.28 -7.56
CA ARG A 57 0.63 -22.05 -7.81
C ARG A 57 0.85 -23.56 -7.94
N PHE A 58 2.11 -24.01 -7.85
CA PHE A 58 2.48 -25.40 -8.02
C PHE A 58 2.94 -26.01 -6.69
N SER A 59 2.29 -27.07 -6.24
CA SER A 59 2.89 -28.02 -5.31
C SER A 59 3.86 -28.89 -6.11
N GLY A 60 5.16 -28.83 -5.79
CA GLY A 60 6.22 -29.56 -6.50
C GLY A 60 6.13 -31.10 -6.44
N ASN A 61 5.02 -31.69 -5.97
CA ASN A 61 4.91 -33.12 -5.68
C ASN A 61 3.89 -33.88 -6.55
N SER A 62 3.33 -33.29 -7.61
CA SER A 62 2.43 -34.03 -8.52
C SER A 62 2.45 -33.47 -9.94
N VAL A 63 3.37 -34.02 -10.74
CA VAL A 63 3.52 -33.75 -12.18
C VAL A 63 2.35 -34.34 -13.01
N GLU A 64 1.54 -35.22 -12.42
CA GLU A 64 0.49 -35.96 -13.15
C GLU A 64 -0.91 -35.33 -13.16
N GLN A 65 -1.25 -34.37 -12.30
CA GLN A 65 -2.60 -33.76 -12.29
C GLN A 65 -2.66 -32.52 -13.19
N ARG A 66 -2.34 -32.68 -14.47
CA ARG A 66 -2.58 -31.67 -15.52
C ARG A 66 -4.09 -31.52 -15.74
N ARG A 67 -4.67 -30.39 -15.31
CA ARG A 67 -5.71 -29.58 -16.03
C ARG A 67 -6.56 -28.68 -15.14
N ASP A 68 -6.38 -28.67 -13.82
CA ASP A 68 -7.11 -27.72 -12.98
C ASP A 68 -6.37 -26.39 -12.90
N VAL A 69 -7.00 -25.34 -13.44
CA VAL A 69 -6.58 -23.95 -13.27
C VAL A 69 -6.74 -23.62 -11.79
N ILE A 70 -5.67 -23.79 -11.01
CA ILE A 70 -5.69 -23.44 -9.59
C ILE A 70 -5.85 -21.92 -9.48
N PRO A 71 -6.96 -21.45 -8.88
CA PRO A 71 -7.22 -20.02 -8.75
C PRO A 71 -6.09 -19.36 -7.93
N PRO A 72 -5.79 -18.08 -8.16
CA PRO A 72 -4.82 -17.36 -7.34
C PRO A 72 -5.19 -17.51 -5.86
N ARG A 73 -4.19 -17.79 -5.02
CA ARG A 73 -4.41 -17.86 -3.57
C ARG A 73 -4.99 -16.52 -3.11
N MET A 74 -6.14 -16.52 -2.44
CA MET A 74 -6.78 -15.30 -1.96
C MET A 74 -5.84 -14.45 -1.10
N SER A 75 -4.87 -15.08 -0.41
CA SER A 75 -3.80 -14.38 0.32
C SER A 75 -2.94 -13.48 -0.56
N ALA A 76 -2.62 -13.88 -1.80
CA ALA A 76 -1.84 -13.08 -2.74
C ALA A 76 -2.62 -11.85 -3.23
N VAL A 77 -3.92 -12.03 -3.50
CA VAL A 77 -4.82 -10.94 -3.88
C VAL A 77 -4.99 -9.96 -2.72
N LEU A 78 -5.22 -10.46 -1.51
CA LEU A 78 -5.32 -9.64 -0.31
C LEU A 78 -4.02 -8.88 -0.04
N LEU A 79 -2.87 -9.54 -0.15
CA LEU A 79 -1.57 -8.91 0.08
C LEU A 79 -1.30 -7.80 -0.96
N GLN A 80 -1.57 -8.07 -2.24
CA GLN A 80 -1.50 -7.06 -3.30
C GLN A 80 -2.41 -5.87 -2.99
N GLY A 81 -3.67 -6.14 -2.62
CA GLY A 81 -4.64 -5.13 -2.26
C GLY A 81 -4.18 -4.28 -1.08
N VAL A 82 -3.73 -4.89 0.01
CA VAL A 82 -3.26 -4.17 1.21
C VAL A 82 -2.03 -3.31 0.88
N LEU A 83 -1.06 -3.85 0.14
CA LEU A 83 0.18 -3.13 -0.22
C LEU A 83 -0.04 -1.98 -1.18
N THR A 84 -1.14 -1.96 -1.94
CA THR A 84 -1.42 -0.91 -2.93
C THR A 84 -2.47 0.08 -2.45
N ILE A 85 -3.57 -0.42 -1.88
CA ILE A 85 -4.71 0.40 -1.44
C ILE A 85 -4.34 1.22 -0.21
N GLY A 86 -3.71 0.63 0.80
CA GLY A 86 -3.39 1.33 2.06
C GLY A 86 -2.46 2.53 1.84
N PRO A 87 -1.24 2.31 1.29
CA PRO A 87 -0.32 3.40 0.96
C PRO A 87 -0.89 4.39 -0.05
N GLY A 88 -1.65 3.91 -1.04
CA GLY A 88 -2.27 4.75 -2.05
C GLY A 88 -3.37 5.66 -1.50
N ALA A 89 -4.23 5.14 -0.62
CA ALA A 89 -5.25 5.92 0.06
C ALA A 89 -4.63 6.96 1.00
N ALA A 90 -3.57 6.61 1.73
CA ALA A 90 -2.83 7.55 2.56
C ALA A 90 -2.20 8.67 1.72
N LEU A 91 -1.56 8.33 0.59
CA LEU A 91 -0.95 9.32 -0.30
C LEU A 91 -1.98 10.25 -0.94
N ALA A 92 -3.10 9.70 -1.44
CA ALA A 92 -4.19 10.49 -2.01
C ALA A 92 -4.85 11.39 -0.94
N GLY A 93 -5.05 10.85 0.27
CA GLY A 93 -5.58 11.60 1.41
C GLY A 93 -4.68 12.77 1.81
N LEU A 94 -3.36 12.57 1.88
CA LEU A 94 -2.42 13.65 2.20
C LEU A 94 -2.42 14.77 1.16
N VAL A 95 -2.73 14.46 -0.11
CA VAL A 95 -2.84 15.44 -1.19
C VAL A 95 -4.15 16.24 -1.12
N VAL A 96 -5.28 15.57 -0.81
CA VAL A 96 -6.61 16.19 -0.91
C VAL A 96 -7.14 16.71 0.42
N ALA A 97 -6.95 15.97 1.50
CA ALA A 97 -7.49 16.24 2.82
C ALA A 97 -6.45 15.88 3.90
N PRO A 98 -5.34 16.63 4.01
CA PRO A 98 -4.23 16.31 4.89
C PRO A 98 -4.63 16.24 6.37
N GLU A 99 -5.52 17.13 6.83
CA GLU A 99 -6.00 17.15 8.23
C GLU A 99 -6.80 15.89 8.57
N SER A 100 -7.77 15.53 7.73
CA SER A 100 -8.57 14.32 7.92
C SER A 100 -7.71 13.07 7.85
N THR A 101 -6.74 13.05 6.94
CA THR A 101 -5.82 11.92 6.76
C THR A 101 -4.89 11.78 7.96
N HIS A 102 -4.37 12.88 8.50
CA HIS A 102 -3.58 12.90 9.73
C HIS A 102 -4.37 12.34 10.91
N ALA A 103 -5.61 12.80 11.10
CA ALA A 103 -6.48 12.32 12.16
C ALA A 103 -6.77 10.82 12.04
N VAL A 104 -7.04 10.33 10.81
CA VAL A 104 -7.23 8.90 10.55
C VAL A 104 -5.97 8.10 10.83
N LEU A 105 -4.80 8.59 10.37
CA LEU A 105 -3.53 7.90 10.60
C LEU A 105 -3.18 7.81 12.09
N VAL A 106 -3.24 8.93 12.81
CA VAL A 106 -2.99 8.95 14.27
C VAL A 106 -4.04 8.11 15.00
N GLY A 107 -5.31 8.25 14.62
CA GLY A 107 -6.43 7.51 15.17
C GLY A 107 -6.28 5.99 15.03
N SER A 108 -6.04 5.51 13.82
CA SER A 108 -5.97 4.08 13.51
C SER A 108 -4.67 3.42 13.95
N PHE A 109 -3.52 4.07 13.78
CA PHE A 109 -2.23 3.43 14.02
C PHE A 109 -1.69 3.62 15.44
N VAL A 110 -2.20 4.59 16.20
CA VAL A 110 -1.63 4.94 17.51
C VAL A 110 -2.69 4.99 18.58
N LEU A 111 -3.74 5.79 18.39
CA LEU A 111 -4.75 6.02 19.42
C LEU A 111 -5.61 4.77 19.68
N LEU A 112 -6.13 4.14 18.63
CA LEU A 112 -6.97 2.95 18.78
C LEU A 112 -6.21 1.78 19.42
N PRO A 113 -4.97 1.44 18.99
CA PRO A 113 -4.13 0.49 19.71
C PRO A 113 -3.87 0.89 21.16
N ALA A 114 -3.60 2.17 21.45
CA ALA A 114 -3.38 2.65 22.81
C ALA A 114 -4.61 2.45 23.71
N LEU A 115 -5.81 2.72 23.18
CA LEU A 115 -7.07 2.51 23.88
C LEU A 115 -7.35 1.02 24.15
N LEU A 116 -7.03 0.15 23.20
CA LEU A 116 -7.11 -1.31 23.39
C LEU A 116 -6.11 -1.81 24.43
N LEU A 117 -4.87 -1.32 24.40
CA LEU A 117 -3.87 -1.65 25.42
C LEU A 117 -4.30 -1.17 26.80
N ARG A 118 -4.89 0.03 26.88
CA ARG A 118 -5.42 0.58 28.12
C ARG A 118 -6.57 -0.24 28.68
N SER A 119 -7.49 -0.70 27.82
CA SER A 119 -8.58 -1.57 28.25
C SER A 119 -8.11 -2.96 28.68
N LEU A 120 -7.04 -3.49 28.08
CA LEU A 120 -6.39 -4.71 28.54
C LEU A 120 -5.66 -4.51 29.87
N ALA A 121 -5.03 -3.35 30.05
CA ALA A 121 -4.27 -3.00 31.25
C ALA A 121 -5.15 -2.93 32.51
N THR A 122 -6.43 -2.55 32.40
CA THR A 122 -7.35 -2.55 33.56
C THR A 122 -7.66 -3.96 34.06
N VAL A 123 -7.51 -4.98 33.22
CA VAL A 123 -7.77 -6.39 33.56
C VAL A 123 -6.49 -7.11 33.99
N THR A 124 -5.38 -6.85 33.30
CA THR A 124 -4.12 -7.62 33.44
C THR A 124 -3.05 -6.92 34.27
N GLY A 125 -3.14 -5.59 34.43
CA GLY A 125 -2.14 -4.79 35.14
C GLY A 125 -0.75 -4.79 34.49
N GLY A 126 0.21 -4.16 35.18
CA GLY A 126 1.64 -4.28 34.86
C GLY A 126 2.05 -3.70 33.49
N ALA A 127 2.76 -4.49 32.69
CA ALA A 127 3.43 -4.07 31.45
C ALA A 127 2.48 -3.46 30.39
N PHE A 128 1.22 -3.88 30.36
CA PHE A 128 0.21 -3.31 29.44
C PHE A 128 -0.14 -1.87 29.80
N ALA A 129 -0.12 -1.50 31.08
CA ALA A 129 -0.34 -0.12 31.52
C ALA A 129 0.81 0.78 31.03
N THR A 130 2.05 0.32 31.19
CA THR A 130 3.24 1.06 30.71
C THR A 130 3.23 1.24 29.19
N LEU A 131 2.87 0.20 28.43
CA LEU A 131 2.73 0.27 26.97
C LEU A 131 1.56 1.19 26.55
N ALA A 132 0.45 1.16 27.27
CA ALA A 132 -0.69 2.06 27.03
C ALA A 132 -0.31 3.53 27.27
N GLU A 133 0.41 3.84 28.34
CA GLU A 133 0.89 5.19 28.63
C GLU A 133 1.88 5.68 27.58
N TRP A 134 2.86 4.84 27.21
CA TRP A 134 3.81 5.17 26.16
C TRP A 134 3.13 5.43 24.80
N SER A 135 2.15 4.60 24.43
CA SER A 135 1.42 4.76 23.18
C SER A 135 0.50 5.98 23.17
N MET A 136 -0.12 6.33 24.29
CA MET A 136 -0.86 7.59 24.44
C MET A 136 0.06 8.81 24.29
N ALA A 137 1.23 8.79 24.93
CA ALA A 137 2.23 9.86 24.81
C ALA A 137 2.74 9.98 23.37
N LEU A 138 2.90 8.85 22.67
CA LEU A 138 3.25 8.83 21.25
C LEU A 138 2.13 9.43 20.38
N ALA A 139 0.87 9.10 20.66
CA ALA A 139 -0.28 9.64 19.94
C ALA A 139 -0.35 11.16 20.06
N GLU A 140 -0.13 11.69 21.27
CA GLU A 140 -0.11 13.13 21.52
C GLU A 140 1.02 13.83 20.76
N ARG A 141 2.23 13.24 20.77
CA ARG A 141 3.36 13.77 20.00
C ARG A 141 3.11 13.76 18.50
N LEU A 142 2.49 12.70 17.98
CA LEU A 142 2.17 12.57 16.55
C LEU A 142 1.01 13.48 16.14
N ALA A 143 0.04 13.72 17.02
CA ALA A 143 -1.03 14.70 16.82
C ALA A 143 -0.49 16.13 16.80
N ALA A 144 0.60 16.41 17.51
CA ALA A 144 1.28 17.70 17.51
C ALA A 144 2.20 17.93 16.30
N VAL A 145 2.37 16.94 15.42
CA VAL A 145 3.18 17.11 14.20
C VAL A 145 2.49 18.09 13.27
N ASP A 146 3.26 19.09 12.84
CA ASP A 146 2.81 20.08 11.87
C ASP A 146 2.42 19.43 10.53
N LEU A 147 1.35 19.95 9.93
CA LEU A 147 0.72 19.35 8.77
C LEU A 147 1.63 19.39 7.53
N ILE A 148 2.44 20.44 7.40
CA ILE A 148 3.41 20.58 6.29
C ILE A 148 4.49 19.51 6.42
N HIS A 149 5.00 19.28 7.63
CA HIS A 149 5.97 18.22 7.89
C HIS A 149 5.39 16.85 7.59
N LEU A 150 4.14 16.59 7.98
CA LEU A 150 3.46 15.34 7.68
C LEU A 150 3.29 15.13 6.17
N GLN A 151 2.85 16.16 5.43
CA GLN A 151 2.71 16.06 3.98
C GLN A 151 4.06 15.81 3.31
N LEU A 152 5.09 16.60 3.64
CA LEU A 152 6.40 16.45 3.03
C LEU A 152 7.04 15.10 3.35
N LEU A 153 7.12 14.73 4.62
CA LEU A 153 7.75 13.48 5.04
C LEU A 153 6.91 12.27 4.65
N GLY A 154 5.59 12.33 4.86
CA GLY A 154 4.66 11.26 4.56
C GLY A 154 4.58 10.96 3.06
N CYS A 155 4.38 11.99 2.22
CA CYS A 155 4.38 11.79 0.78
C CYS A 155 5.74 11.31 0.28
N SER A 156 6.85 11.89 0.75
CA SER A 156 8.19 11.45 0.35
C SER A 156 8.46 10.00 0.75
N ALA A 157 8.10 9.60 1.97
CA ALA A 157 8.27 8.23 2.43
C ALA A 157 7.42 7.23 1.62
N LEU A 158 6.17 7.58 1.30
CA LEU A 158 5.28 6.74 0.50
C LEU A 158 5.73 6.62 -0.96
N LEU A 159 6.24 7.72 -1.54
CA LEU A 159 6.78 7.74 -2.90
C LEU A 159 8.10 6.97 -3.00
N LEU A 160 9.03 7.18 -2.06
CA LEU A 160 10.29 6.45 -2.04
C LEU A 160 10.07 4.98 -1.70
N GLY A 161 9.26 4.69 -0.69
CA GLY A 161 8.95 3.32 -0.27
C GLY A 161 8.27 2.52 -1.38
N GLY A 162 7.23 3.07 -2.01
CA GLY A 162 6.56 2.39 -3.11
C GLY A 162 7.38 2.33 -4.41
N ALA A 163 8.43 3.14 -4.60
CA ALA A 163 9.38 2.93 -5.69
C ALA A 163 10.46 1.88 -5.35
N LEU A 164 11.02 1.95 -4.13
CA LEU A 164 12.11 1.09 -3.69
C LEU A 164 11.67 -0.35 -3.46
N ILE A 165 10.55 -0.57 -2.76
CA ILE A 165 10.09 -1.91 -2.39
C ILE A 165 9.85 -2.79 -3.62
N PRO A 166 9.09 -2.36 -4.65
CA PRO A 166 8.91 -3.17 -5.85
C PRO A 166 10.21 -3.34 -6.64
N THR A 167 11.06 -2.31 -6.71
CA THR A 167 12.34 -2.40 -7.42
C THR A 167 13.25 -3.47 -6.79
N VAL A 168 13.39 -3.45 -5.46
CA VAL A 168 14.18 -4.45 -4.72
C VAL A 168 13.55 -5.83 -4.86
N SER A 169 12.23 -5.93 -4.74
CA SER A 169 11.50 -7.19 -4.86
C SER A 169 11.65 -7.82 -6.26
N TYR A 170 11.55 -7.00 -7.31
CA TYR A 170 11.74 -7.41 -8.70
C TYR A 170 13.18 -7.87 -8.97
N ARG A 171 14.17 -7.11 -8.47
CA ARG A 171 15.59 -7.51 -8.58
C ARG A 171 15.87 -8.82 -7.84
N HIS A 172 15.34 -8.97 -6.64
CA HIS A 172 15.50 -10.19 -5.85
C HIS A 172 14.88 -11.40 -6.55
N ALA A 173 13.71 -11.20 -7.15
CA ALA A 173 13.03 -12.19 -7.97
C ALA A 173 13.84 -12.66 -9.18
N ILE A 174 14.37 -11.73 -9.98
CA ILE A 174 15.23 -12.05 -11.13
C ILE A 174 16.47 -12.81 -10.67
N ALA A 175 17.16 -12.28 -9.65
CA ALA A 175 18.37 -12.90 -9.12
C ALA A 175 18.12 -14.32 -8.59
N ARG A 176 16.91 -14.61 -8.10
CA ARG A 176 16.52 -15.96 -7.72
C ARG A 176 16.33 -16.87 -8.93
N PHE A 177 15.68 -16.39 -9.99
CA PHE A 177 15.51 -17.16 -11.22
C PHE A 177 16.85 -17.53 -11.87
N ASP A 178 17.78 -16.56 -11.97
CA ASP A 178 19.10 -16.79 -12.58
C ASP A 178 19.92 -17.88 -11.85
N ARG A 179 19.69 -18.07 -10.54
CA ARG A 179 20.36 -19.13 -9.78
C ARG A 179 19.79 -20.53 -9.99
N HIS A 180 18.58 -20.65 -10.54
CA HIS A 180 17.92 -21.95 -10.77
C HIS A 180 17.95 -22.37 -12.24
N THR A 181 18.52 -21.56 -13.13
CA THR A 181 18.72 -21.86 -14.57
C THR A 181 20.13 -22.35 -14.90
N VAL A 182 21.02 -22.48 -13.90
CA VAL A 182 22.36 -23.04 -14.03
C VAL A 182 22.40 -24.39 -13.34
N ASP A 183 21.91 -25.42 -14.04
CA ASP A 183 22.33 -26.84 -14.01
C ASP A 183 21.46 -27.65 -14.98
#